data_AF-A8GC19-F1
#
_entry.id   AF-A8GC19-F1
#
_cell.length_a   1.000
_cell.length_b   1.000
_cell.length_c   1.000
_cell.angle_alpha   90.00
_cell.angle_beta   90.00
_cell.angle_gamma   90.00
#
_symmetry.space_group_name_H-M   'P 1'
#
loop_
_entity.id
_entity.type
_entity.pdbx_description
1 polymer ?
#
loop_
_entity_poly.entity_id
_entity_poly.type
_entity_poly.pdbx_seq_one_letter_code
_entity_poly.pdbx_strand_id
1 'polypeptide(L)'
;MQFTVYANTGKSTVYPLLLDVTSDIIGQLNRRVVIPLLPIEKFPGSTRPERLIPLVRLVDDKEYAVMTHEMASIPVRALGAEFCDATQYRTEVKAAIDFLLDGI
;
A
#
# COMPACT_ATOMS: atom_id res chain seq x y z
N MET A 1 -7.63 8.37 4.69
CA MET A 1 -6.67 9.23 5.41
C MET A 1 -5.29 8.69 5.06
N GLN A 2 -4.25 9.53 5.07
CA GLN A 2 -2.92 9.05 4.71
C GLN A 2 -2.50 7.89 5.63
N PHE A 3 -1.97 6.82 5.06
CA PHE A 3 -1.58 5.56 5.71
C PHE A 3 -2.73 4.71 6.26
N THR A 4 -3.97 4.98 5.86
CA THR A 4 -5.08 4.04 6.09
C THR A 4 -5.05 2.91 5.07
N VAL A 5 -5.27 1.68 5.53
CA VAL A 5 -5.44 0.49 4.70
C VAL A 5 -6.92 0.26 4.44
N TYR A 6 -7.29 0.04 3.19
CA TYR A 6 -8.66 -0.24 2.76
C TYR A 6 -8.74 -1.59 2.06
N ALA A 7 -9.92 -2.21 2.11
CA ALA A 7 -10.22 -3.35 1.27
C ALA A 7 -10.18 -2.96 -0.23
N ASN A 8 -9.61 -3.82 -1.07
CA ASN A 8 -9.66 -3.65 -2.51
C ASN A 8 -11.00 -4.17 -3.06
N THR A 9 -11.81 -3.29 -3.64
CA THR A 9 -13.09 -3.67 -4.28
C THR A 9 -12.93 -3.98 -5.77
N GLY A 10 -11.71 -3.83 -6.31
CA GLY A 10 -11.39 -4.18 -7.68
C GLY A 10 -11.52 -5.68 -7.95
N LYS A 11 -11.42 -6.05 -9.23
CA LYS A 11 -11.54 -7.45 -9.67
C LYS A 11 -10.33 -8.32 -9.28
N SER A 12 -9.23 -7.73 -8.83
CA SER A 12 -8.02 -8.46 -8.49
C SER A 12 -8.15 -9.09 -7.10
N THR A 13 -8.11 -10.43 -7.05
CA THR A 13 -8.02 -11.19 -5.80
C THR A 13 -6.58 -11.34 -5.30
N VAL A 14 -5.60 -10.89 -6.10
CA VAL A 14 -4.17 -10.94 -5.78
C VAL A 14 -3.83 -9.90 -4.72
N TYR A 15 -4.41 -8.70 -4.83
CA TYR A 15 -4.17 -7.57 -3.93
C TYR A 15 -5.43 -7.28 -3.09
N PRO A 16 -5.65 -7.99 -1.97
CA PRO A 16 -6.88 -7.84 -1.18
C PRO A 16 -6.99 -6.48 -0.47
N LEU A 17 -5.87 -5.78 -0.25
CA LEU A 17 -5.80 -4.55 0.51
C LEU A 17 -5.03 -3.47 -0.27
N LEU A 18 -5.36 -2.20 -0.01
CA LEU A 18 -4.77 -1.01 -0.62
C LEU A 18 -4.36 -0.04 0.49
N LEU A 19 -3.10 0.41 0.48
CA LEU A 19 -2.59 1.44 1.39
C LEU A 19 -2.70 2.83 0.75
N ASP A 20 -3.47 3.74 1.34
CA ASP A 20 -3.49 5.15 0.91
C ASP A 20 -2.20 5.86 1.32
N VAL A 21 -1.50 6.49 0.37
CA VAL A 21 -0.27 7.28 0.63
C VAL A 21 -0.46 8.76 0.32
N THR A 22 -1.66 9.15 -0.09
CA THR A 22 -2.01 10.54 -0.45
C THR A 22 -1.96 11.43 0.79
N SER A 23 -1.18 12.52 0.73
CA SER A 23 -1.16 13.52 1.80
C SER A 23 -2.55 14.13 1.99
N ASP A 24 -2.99 14.25 3.25
CA ASP A 24 -4.27 14.86 3.60
C ASP A 24 -4.30 16.38 3.33
N ILE A 25 -3.15 17.00 3.06
CA ILE A 25 -3.06 18.41 2.61
C ILE A 25 -3.64 18.56 1.18
N ILE A 26 -3.60 17.50 0.37
CA ILE A 26 -4.08 17.51 -1.01
C ILE A 26 -5.62 17.42 -1.03
N GLY A 27 -6.31 18.37 -0.40
CA GLY A 27 -7.75 18.63 -0.46
C GLY A 27 -8.69 17.41 -0.39
N GLN A 28 -9.94 17.62 -0.82
CA GLN A 28 -10.85 16.51 -1.16
C GLN A 28 -10.73 16.19 -2.64
N LEU A 29 -9.64 15.56 -3.06
CA LEU A 29 -9.60 14.89 -4.34
C LEU A 29 -10.52 13.66 -4.30
N ASN A 30 -11.30 13.45 -5.36
CA ASN A 30 -12.10 12.23 -5.55
C ASN A 30 -11.22 11.01 -5.92
N ARG A 31 -9.89 11.11 -5.74
CA ARG A 31 -8.90 10.09 -6.01
C ARG A 31 -7.89 9.99 -4.87
N ARG A 32 -7.33 8.80 -4.70
CA ARG A 32 -6.22 8.51 -3.80
C ARG A 32 -5.10 7.81 -4.58
N VAL A 33 -3.86 8.19 -4.30
CA VAL A 33 -2.67 7.40 -4.65
C VAL A 33 -2.57 6.28 -3.62
N VAL A 34 -2.58 5.04 -4.10
CA VAL A 34 -2.53 3.85 -3.26
C VAL A 34 -1.41 2.92 -3.68
N ILE A 35 -0.94 2.12 -2.73
CA ILE A 35 -0.02 1.01 -2.99
C ILE A 35 -0.75 -0.30 -2.68
N PRO A 36 -0.81 -1.26 -3.63
CA PRO A 36 -1.39 -2.58 -3.39
C PRO A 36 -0.59 -3.38 -2.35
N LEU A 37 -1.31 -4.08 -1.48
CA LEU A 37 -0.73 -4.96 -0.48
C LEU A 37 -0.97 -6.42 -0.88
N LEU A 38 0.11 -7.19 -1.00
CA LEU A 38 0.11 -8.61 -1.34
C LEU A 38 0.41 -9.43 -0.08
N PRO A 39 -0.47 -10.37 0.35
CA PRO A 39 -0.11 -11.32 1.40
C PRO A 39 1.22 -12.00 1.08
N ILE A 40 2.15 -12.01 2.03
CA ILE A 40 3.52 -12.44 1.78
C ILE A 40 3.60 -13.90 1.32
N GLU A 41 2.64 -14.74 1.74
CA GLU A 41 2.55 -16.15 1.36
C GLU A 41 2.25 -16.34 -0.14
N LYS A 42 1.79 -15.29 -0.83
CA LYS A 42 1.51 -15.27 -2.27
C LYS A 42 2.61 -14.60 -3.10
N PHE A 43 3.71 -14.18 -2.48
CA PHE A 43 4.79 -13.49 -3.20
C PHE A 43 5.47 -14.45 -4.20
N PRO A 44 5.60 -14.09 -5.49
CA PRO A 44 5.97 -15.03 -6.57
C PRO A 44 7.47 -15.39 -6.63
N GLY A 45 8.28 -15.02 -5.63
CA GLY A 45 9.73 -15.16 -5.66
C GLY A 45 10.33 -15.58 -4.32
N SER A 46 11.52 -16.18 -4.37
CA SER A 46 12.29 -16.56 -3.18
C SER A 46 13.00 -15.39 -2.51
N THR A 47 13.19 -14.28 -3.24
CA THR A 47 13.85 -13.06 -2.75
C THR A 47 13.04 -11.83 -3.15
N ARG A 48 12.93 -10.88 -2.21
CA ARG A 48 12.18 -9.63 -2.35
C ARG A 48 13.17 -8.46 -2.27
N PRO A 49 13.09 -7.46 -3.18
CA PRO A 49 13.87 -6.24 -3.04
C PRO A 49 13.40 -5.44 -1.81
N GLU A 50 14.02 -5.65 -0.65
CA GLU A 50 13.46 -5.21 0.63
C GLU A 50 13.25 -3.71 0.74
N ARG A 51 14.16 -2.94 0.15
CA ARG A 51 14.08 -1.48 0.09
C ARG A 51 12.88 -0.97 -0.72
N LEU A 52 12.53 -1.66 -1.81
CA LEU A 52 11.44 -1.27 -2.70
C LEU A 52 10.11 -1.83 -2.22
N ILE A 53 10.10 -3.01 -1.62
CA ILE A 53 8.88 -3.74 -1.27
C ILE A 53 8.92 -4.05 0.22
N PRO A 54 8.78 -3.08 1.14
CA PRO A 54 8.83 -3.35 2.57
C PRO A 54 7.70 -4.29 3.00
N LEU A 55 7.88 -4.96 4.15
CA LEU A 55 6.81 -5.74 4.79
C LEU A 55 6.14 -4.90 5.86
N VAL A 56 4.82 -5.06 5.96
CA VAL A 56 4.00 -4.49 7.02
C VAL A 56 3.16 -5.60 7.64
N ARG A 57 3.10 -5.61 8.97
CA ARG A 57 2.18 -6.48 9.71
C ARG A 57 0.93 -5.69 10.09
N LEU A 58 -0.24 -6.19 9.72
CA LEU A 58 -1.52 -5.51 9.93
C LEU A 58 -2.29 -6.07 11.13
N VAL A 59 -3.49 -5.51 11.39
CA VAL A 59 -4.31 -5.83 12.57
C VAL A 59 -4.77 -7.29 12.66
N ASP A 60 -4.74 -8.02 11.54
CA ASP A 60 -5.04 -9.46 11.48
C ASP A 60 -3.82 -10.36 11.73
N ASP A 61 -2.72 -9.78 12.21
CA ASP A 61 -1.43 -10.41 12.51
C ASP A 61 -0.75 -11.07 11.29
N LYS A 62 -1.18 -10.72 10.07
CA LYS A 62 -0.54 -11.16 8.82
C LYS A 62 0.42 -10.14 8.25
N GLU A 63 1.41 -10.64 7.53
CA GLU A 63 2.39 -9.83 6.84
C GLU A 63 2.01 -9.62 5.36
N TYR A 64 2.18 -8.38 4.92
CA TYR A 64 1.88 -7.95 3.57
C TYR A 64 3.10 -7.28 2.96
N ALA A 65 3.41 -7.66 1.73
CA ALA A 65 4.35 -6.95 0.88
C ALA A 65 3.69 -5.69 0.33
N VAL A 66 4.31 -4.54 0.60
CA VAL A 66 3.92 -3.23 0.04
C VAL A 66 4.46 -3.17 -1.38
N MET A 67 3.61 -3.42 -2.37
CA MET A 67 4.02 -3.52 -3.79
C MET A 67 4.25 -2.13 -4.39
N THR A 68 5.26 -1.39 -3.90
CA THR A 68 5.47 0.04 -4.20
C THR A 68 5.54 0.35 -5.70
N HIS A 69 6.10 -0.55 -6.51
CA HIS A 69 6.16 -0.40 -7.96
C HIS A 69 4.80 -0.50 -8.67
N GLU A 70 3.77 -1.01 -7.99
CA GLU A 70 2.38 -1.10 -8.46
C GLU A 70 1.53 0.08 -7.95
N MET A 71 2.17 1.13 -7.41
CA MET A 71 1.49 2.34 -6.94
C MET A 71 0.67 2.98 -8.05
N ALA A 72 -0.57 3.34 -7.75
CA ALA A 72 -1.50 3.91 -8.72
C ALA A 72 -2.45 4.93 -8.09
N SER A 73 -2.93 5.87 -8.91
CA SER A 73 -4.06 6.73 -8.53
C SER A 73 -5.38 6.03 -8.86
N ILE A 74 -6.27 5.89 -7.89
CA ILE A 74 -7.61 5.29 -8.06
C ILE A 74 -8.71 6.24 -7.57
N PRO A 75 -9.96 6.14 -8.08
CA PRO A 75 -11.06 6.93 -7.54
C PRO A 75 -11.46 6.42 -6.14
N VAL A 76 -11.87 7.33 -5.24
CA VAL A 76 -12.26 6.99 -3.86
C VAL A 76 -13.36 5.92 -3.82
N ARG A 77 -14.28 5.91 -4.79
CA ARG A 77 -15.35 4.90 -4.91
C ARG A 77 -14.86 3.46 -5.12
N ALA A 78 -13.58 3.27 -5.46
CA ALA A 78 -12.96 1.95 -5.60
C ALA A 78 -12.28 1.47 -4.31
N LEU A 79 -12.16 2.33 -3.29
CA LEU A 79 -11.77 1.92 -1.94
C LEU A 79 -12.95 1.23 -1.26
N GLY A 80 -12.69 0.09 -0.66
CA GLY A 80 -13.66 -0.63 0.16
C GLY A 80 -13.70 -0.12 1.59
N ALA A 81 -14.17 -0.98 2.49
CA ALA A 81 -14.16 -0.70 3.92
C ALA A 81 -12.73 -0.41 4.41
N GLU A 82 -12.62 0.50 5.36
CA GLU A 82 -11.40 0.70 6.13
C GLU A 82 -11.05 -0.60 6.88
N PHE A 83 -9.80 -1.00 6.78
CA PHE A 83 -9.28 -2.22 7.40
C PHE A 83 -8.51 -1.89 8.68
N CYS A 84 -7.51 -1.01 8.60
CA CYS A 84 -6.76 -0.52 9.77
C CYS A 84 -5.93 0.74 9.44
N ASP A 85 -5.39 1.37 10.48
CA ASP A 85 -4.32 2.37 10.36
C ASP A 85 -2.95 1.70 10.25
N ALA A 86 -2.11 2.19 9.34
CA ALA A 86 -0.74 1.73 9.12
C ALA A 86 0.29 2.86 9.27
N THR A 87 -0.04 3.93 10.00
CA THR A 87 0.81 5.12 10.16
C THR A 87 2.17 4.79 10.78
N GLN A 88 2.27 3.73 11.58
CA GLN A 88 3.53 3.24 12.15
C GLN A 88 4.60 2.89 11.09
N TYR A 89 4.18 2.51 9.87
CA TYR A 89 5.07 2.15 8.75
C TYR A 89 5.37 3.33 7.82
N ARG A 90 5.05 4.56 8.24
CA ARG A 90 5.22 5.78 7.44
C ARG A 90 6.65 5.93 6.92
N THR A 91 7.64 5.65 7.75
CA THR A 91 9.05 5.85 7.40
C THR A 91 9.48 4.86 6.32
N GLU A 92 9.15 3.59 6.48
CA GLU A 92 9.48 2.50 5.57
C GLU A 92 8.79 2.68 4.22
N VAL A 93 7.50 3.02 4.22
CA VAL A 93 6.74 3.24 2.99
C VAL A 93 7.26 4.46 2.22
N LYS A 94 7.58 5.56 2.92
CA LYS A 94 8.18 6.73 2.26
C LYS A 94 9.56 6.40 1.67
N ALA A 95 10.41 5.72 2.42
CA ALA A 95 11.73 5.31 1.93
C ALA A 95 11.62 4.42 0.69
N ALA A 96 10.60 3.56 0.62
CA ALA A 96 10.35 2.73 -0.56
C ALA A 96 9.87 3.54 -1.78
N ILE A 97 9.01 4.55 -1.57
CA ILE A 97 8.58 5.47 -2.63
C ILE A 97 9.77 6.31 -3.12
N ASP A 98 10.57 6.85 -2.20
CA ASP A 98 11.78 7.62 -2.53
C ASP A 98 12.76 6.72 -3.31
N PHE A 99 12.95 5.47 -2.88
CA PHE A 99 13.78 4.50 -3.61
C PHE A 99 13.23 4.13 -4.99
N LEU A 100 11.90 4.06 -5.17
CA LEU A 100 11.29 3.85 -6.49
C LEU A 100 11.61 5.01 -7.45
N LEU A 101 11.67 6.24 -6.95
CA LEU A 101 11.88 7.44 -7.76
C LEU A 101 13.36 7.73 -8.02
N ASP A 102 14.19 7.67 -6.98
CA ASP A 102 15.57 8.13 -7.01
C ASP A 102 16.60 7.00 -7.04
N GLY A 103 16.19 5.76 -6.70
CA GLY A 103 17.03 4.56 -6.77
C GLY A 103 18.18 4.48 -5.77
N ILE A 104 18.34 5.48 -4.88
CA ILE A 104 19.43 5.58 -3.90
C ILE A 104 18.97 5.32 -2.48
#